data_AF-A0A7W0CU64-F1
#
_entry.id   AF-A0A7W0CU64-F1
#
_cell.length_a   1.000
_cell.length_b   1.000
_cell.length_c   1.000
_cell.angle_alpha   90.00
_cell.angle_beta   90.00
_cell.angle_gamma   90.00
#
_symmetry.space_group_name_H-M   'P 1'
#
loop_
_entity.id
_entity.type
_entity.pdbx_description
1 polymer ?
#
loop_
_entity_poly.entity_id
_entity_poly.type
_entity_poly.pdbx_seq_one_letter_code
_entity_poly.pdbx_strand_id
1 'polypeptide(L)'
;MDHSNHTALLQASGQAAISDRMRELLARAAQDHVYEQRTQGAVLDEIRQRLEGMEWLLREVRERELGGLSGVLDTVSGRLDDITTRPPSWAESLAEHVEAVRDRVGLVGDQVGTVGERVTPIGELPSLWADVGTMGENVDEALRRLQAVVDGTEGIARRVTEVVTQLGQLGNQMEAAASRFSRLDKSLGELAGRTDRIEGGLVELSERLDEKVDAAAAQVEQKVEQKVTQLDQKLAAAADRLDQRVSAAAGQLDDKVGATAEQLEGNLAAATELLSAAVEQVNVRVDAGEQTLSGRLDLLDSRVDSVDGRLVAVDNRLGSVDSRIETADECLADIDTRLDGVDTRLGALDGRSASLDKRLAVVDGHLRRHDDRFDSLDGRVDSRFTSLDERVGNADSRHEARFNNLDSHLGALDERLVEVEEHMVSRFDGVDLRAEQAREQLESVDDHVEAVNQRIGQLPATLGVGQQVGELLDGVTIEHVKRLDAIDERLSTAATTLAEIVQARPDRDEVSETVTGIVEPATSDLTKRLSALEETMLALAEALLRPSRPKD
;
A
#
# COMPACT_ATOMS: atom_id res chain seq x y z
N MET A 1 4.40 15.87 8.76
CA MET A 1 4.88 14.74 7.93
C MET A 1 4.44 13.47 8.65
N ASP A 2 3.23 12.96 8.48
CA ASP A 2 2.30 13.07 7.34
C ASP A 2 2.98 12.73 6.01
N HIS A 3 3.03 11.44 5.69
CA HIS A 3 2.47 10.84 4.45
C HIS A 3 2.90 9.37 4.31
N SER A 4 2.23 8.44 5.02
CA SER A 4 2.33 6.99 4.72
C SER A 4 0.99 6.22 4.84
N ASN A 5 -0.09 6.84 5.33
CA ASN A 5 -1.41 6.19 5.44
C ASN A 5 -2.18 6.09 4.11
N HIS A 6 -1.59 6.45 2.97
CA HIS A 6 -2.30 6.43 1.66
C HIS A 6 -2.01 5.20 0.78
N THR A 7 -0.90 4.48 0.98
CA THR A 7 -0.56 3.34 0.11
C THR A 7 -1.33 2.06 0.46
N ALA A 8 -1.60 1.83 1.75
CA ALA A 8 -2.38 0.68 2.20
C ALA A 8 -3.88 0.77 1.84
N LEU A 9 -4.44 1.98 1.76
CA LEU A 9 -5.87 2.19 1.53
C LEU A 9 -6.33 1.99 0.08
N LEU A 10 -5.44 2.21 -0.91
CA LEU A 10 -5.79 2.13 -2.34
C LEU A 10 -5.63 0.73 -2.94
N GLN A 11 -4.68 -0.09 -2.46
CA GLN A 11 -4.64 -1.52 -2.79
C GLN A 11 -5.72 -2.29 -2.03
N ALA A 12 -5.94 -1.99 -0.74
CA ALA A 12 -7.02 -2.59 0.03
C ALA A 12 -8.39 -2.31 -0.59
N SER A 13 -8.69 -1.09 -1.07
CA SER A 13 -9.99 -0.80 -1.68
C SER A 13 -10.25 -1.58 -2.98
N GLY A 14 -9.22 -1.82 -3.80
CA GLY A 14 -9.35 -2.58 -5.05
C GLY A 14 -9.54 -4.08 -4.80
N GLN A 15 -8.71 -4.67 -3.94
CA GLN A 15 -8.80 -6.09 -3.61
C GLN A 15 -9.98 -6.41 -2.67
N ALA A 16 -10.40 -5.48 -1.81
CA ALA A 16 -11.67 -5.59 -1.09
C ALA A 16 -12.86 -5.53 -2.06
N ALA A 17 -12.92 -4.56 -2.99
CA ALA A 17 -14.02 -4.49 -3.96
C ALA A 17 -14.11 -5.74 -4.85
N ILE A 18 -12.98 -6.34 -5.24
CA ILE A 18 -12.96 -7.63 -5.96
C ILE A 18 -13.36 -8.78 -5.04
N SER A 19 -12.84 -8.84 -3.80
CA SER A 19 -13.19 -9.89 -2.83
C SER A 19 -14.66 -9.84 -2.45
N ASP A 20 -15.22 -8.66 -2.22
CA ASP A 20 -16.63 -8.44 -1.87
C ASP A 20 -17.53 -8.76 -3.05
N ARG A 21 -17.16 -8.38 -4.28
CA ARG A 21 -17.93 -8.76 -5.48
C ARG A 21 -17.83 -10.26 -5.78
N MET A 22 -16.70 -10.90 -5.50
CA MET A 22 -16.55 -12.35 -5.60
C MET A 22 -17.33 -13.07 -4.49
N ARG A 23 -17.38 -12.49 -3.28
CA ARG A 23 -18.20 -12.97 -2.15
C ARG A 23 -19.69 -12.78 -2.40
N GLU A 24 -20.08 -11.70 -3.07
CA GLU A 24 -21.45 -11.43 -3.51
C GLU A 24 -21.87 -12.40 -4.64
N LEU A 25 -21.00 -12.67 -5.61
CA LEU A 25 -21.24 -13.68 -6.65
C LEU A 25 -21.29 -15.11 -6.07
N LEU A 26 -20.41 -15.45 -5.11
CA LEU A 26 -20.45 -16.74 -4.41
C LEU A 26 -21.69 -16.86 -3.51
N ALA A 27 -22.09 -15.79 -2.82
CA ALA A 27 -23.34 -15.75 -2.07
C ALA A 27 -24.55 -15.88 -3.00
N ARG A 28 -24.53 -15.25 -4.17
CA ARG A 28 -25.56 -15.38 -5.21
C ARG A 28 -25.65 -16.82 -5.70
N ALA A 29 -24.54 -17.41 -6.13
CA ALA A 29 -24.48 -18.79 -6.62
C ALA A 29 -24.89 -19.81 -5.54
N ALA A 30 -24.47 -19.62 -4.28
CA ALA A 30 -24.91 -20.45 -3.17
C ALA A 30 -26.42 -20.31 -2.91
N GLN A 31 -26.96 -19.09 -3.00
CA GLN A 31 -28.37 -18.82 -2.76
C GLN A 31 -29.26 -19.30 -3.93
N ASP A 32 -28.79 -19.19 -5.17
CA ASP A 32 -29.44 -19.75 -6.36
C ASP A 32 -29.43 -21.30 -6.28
N HIS A 33 -28.30 -21.92 -5.88
CA HIS A 33 -28.24 -23.37 -5.69
C HIS A 33 -29.14 -23.87 -4.54
N VAL A 34 -29.26 -23.11 -3.44
CA VAL A 34 -30.24 -23.39 -2.36
C VAL A 34 -31.67 -23.23 -2.86
N TYR A 35 -31.94 -22.26 -3.73
CA TYR A 35 -33.25 -22.09 -4.35
C TYR A 35 -33.59 -23.28 -5.26
N GLU A 36 -32.62 -23.75 -6.05
CA GLU A 36 -32.75 -24.90 -6.93
C GLU A 36 -32.91 -26.22 -6.17
N GLN A 37 -32.20 -26.44 -5.06
CA GLN A 37 -32.46 -27.58 -4.18
C GLN A 37 -33.86 -27.53 -3.57
N ARG A 38 -34.37 -26.33 -3.25
CA ARG A 38 -35.71 -26.15 -2.69
C ARG A 38 -36.82 -26.37 -3.72
N THR A 39 -36.62 -25.98 -4.97
CA THR A 39 -37.57 -26.29 -6.06
C THR A 39 -37.51 -27.77 -6.45
N GLN A 40 -36.32 -28.39 -6.50
CA GLN A 40 -36.19 -29.84 -6.69
C GLN A 40 -36.87 -30.63 -5.56
N GLY A 41 -36.72 -30.20 -4.30
CA GLY A 41 -37.45 -30.77 -3.16
C GLY A 41 -38.97 -30.67 -3.31
N ALA A 42 -39.49 -29.50 -3.68
CA ALA A 42 -40.93 -29.31 -3.91
C ALA A 42 -41.47 -30.18 -5.06
N VAL A 43 -40.69 -30.38 -6.14
CA VAL A 43 -41.06 -31.28 -7.24
C VAL A 43 -41.06 -32.74 -6.80
N LEU A 44 -40.10 -33.17 -5.97
CA LEU A 44 -40.08 -34.52 -5.41
C LEU A 44 -41.25 -34.79 -4.46
N ASP A 45 -41.63 -33.80 -3.64
CA ASP A 45 -42.81 -33.89 -2.77
C ASP A 45 -44.12 -33.95 -3.59
N GLU A 46 -44.23 -33.20 -4.70
CA GLU A 46 -45.41 -33.31 -5.59
C GLU A 46 -45.47 -34.67 -6.30
N ILE A 47 -44.34 -35.19 -6.78
CA ILE A 47 -44.26 -36.53 -7.38
C ILE A 47 -44.68 -37.59 -6.36
N ARG A 48 -44.20 -37.49 -5.11
CA ARG A 48 -44.60 -38.39 -4.02
C ARG A 48 -46.10 -38.30 -3.74
N GLN A 49 -46.67 -37.10 -3.65
CA GLN A 49 -48.09 -36.92 -3.37
C GLN A 49 -48.99 -37.47 -4.50
N ARG A 50 -48.53 -37.40 -5.76
CA ARG A 50 -49.20 -38.04 -6.90
C ARG A 50 -49.12 -39.58 -6.84
N LEU A 51 -47.99 -40.14 -6.40
CA LEU A 51 -47.83 -41.59 -6.20
C LEU A 51 -48.74 -42.10 -5.06
N GLU A 52 -48.77 -41.42 -3.92
CA GLU A 52 -49.67 -41.74 -2.80
C GLU A 52 -51.15 -41.67 -3.23
N GLY A 53 -51.52 -40.69 -4.07
CA GLY A 53 -52.85 -40.60 -4.68
C GLY A 53 -53.17 -41.73 -5.67
N MET A 54 -52.19 -42.18 -6.47
CA MET A 54 -52.35 -43.35 -7.36
C MET A 54 -52.49 -44.67 -6.58
N GLU A 55 -51.73 -44.85 -5.50
CA GLU A 55 -51.86 -46.02 -4.62
C GLU A 55 -53.24 -46.08 -3.96
N TRP A 56 -53.78 -44.93 -3.54
CA TRP A 56 -55.14 -44.83 -3.02
C TRP A 56 -56.18 -45.23 -4.08
N LEU A 57 -56.08 -44.72 -5.31
CA LEU A 57 -56.98 -45.10 -6.41
C LEU A 57 -56.88 -46.59 -6.78
N LEU A 58 -55.68 -47.16 -6.83
CA LEU A 58 -55.46 -48.59 -7.10
C LEU A 58 -56.05 -49.48 -6.00
N ARG A 59 -55.97 -49.04 -4.75
CA ARG A 59 -56.62 -49.72 -3.63
C ARG A 59 -58.15 -49.64 -3.76
N GLU A 60 -58.69 -48.46 -4.01
CA GLU A 60 -60.12 -48.21 -4.12
C GLU A 60 -60.77 -49.04 -5.25
N VAL A 61 -60.15 -49.11 -6.42
CA VAL A 61 -60.60 -49.98 -7.54
C VAL A 61 -60.57 -51.45 -7.15
N ARG A 62 -59.53 -51.91 -6.42
CA ARG A 62 -59.45 -53.29 -5.94
C ARG A 62 -60.54 -53.62 -4.91
N GLU A 63 -60.81 -52.72 -3.97
CA GLU A 63 -61.79 -52.94 -2.89
C GLU A 63 -63.25 -52.79 -3.39
N ARG A 64 -63.54 -51.87 -4.32
CA ARG A 64 -64.89 -51.68 -4.89
C ARG A 64 -65.22 -52.62 -6.05
N GLU A 65 -64.40 -52.70 -7.10
CA GLU A 65 -64.81 -53.38 -8.34
C GLU A 65 -64.57 -54.90 -8.28
N LEU A 66 -63.40 -55.35 -7.84
CA LEU A 66 -63.11 -56.79 -7.72
C LEU A 66 -63.90 -57.43 -6.57
N GLY A 67 -64.08 -56.72 -5.45
CA GLY A 67 -64.95 -57.17 -4.35
C GLY A 67 -66.42 -57.29 -4.77
N GLY A 68 -66.93 -56.31 -5.51
CA GLY A 68 -68.30 -56.33 -6.06
C GLY A 68 -68.52 -57.48 -7.05
N LEU A 69 -67.58 -57.69 -7.98
CA LEU A 69 -67.67 -58.79 -8.96
C LEU A 69 -67.63 -60.18 -8.30
N SER A 70 -66.85 -60.36 -7.23
CA SER A 70 -66.82 -61.62 -6.47
C SER A 70 -68.18 -61.96 -5.85
N GLY A 71 -68.86 -60.98 -5.24
CA GLY A 71 -70.18 -61.20 -4.62
C GLY A 71 -71.30 -61.47 -5.64
N VAL A 72 -71.20 -60.91 -6.84
CA VAL A 72 -72.12 -61.22 -7.96
C VAL A 72 -71.89 -62.65 -8.47
N LEU A 73 -70.65 -63.14 -8.48
CA LEU A 73 -70.33 -64.50 -8.92
C LEU A 73 -70.84 -65.57 -7.95
N ASP A 74 -70.68 -65.36 -6.63
CA ASP A 74 -71.23 -66.26 -5.59
C ASP A 74 -72.77 -66.30 -5.63
N THR A 75 -73.44 -65.18 -5.86
CA THR A 75 -74.92 -65.14 -5.93
C THR A 75 -75.49 -65.75 -7.22
N VAL A 76 -74.74 -65.73 -8.33
CA VAL A 76 -75.09 -66.50 -9.53
C VAL A 76 -74.84 -67.99 -9.33
N SER A 77 -73.74 -68.37 -8.67
CA SER A 77 -73.42 -69.77 -8.34
C SER A 77 -74.48 -70.41 -7.44
N GLY A 78 -74.87 -69.73 -6.35
CA GLY A 78 -75.92 -70.21 -5.44
C GLY A 78 -77.30 -70.37 -6.11
N ARG A 79 -77.63 -69.53 -7.10
CA ARG A 79 -78.87 -69.68 -7.89
C ARG A 79 -78.82 -70.84 -8.88
N LEU A 80 -77.64 -71.26 -9.32
CA LEU A 80 -77.49 -72.42 -10.19
C LEU A 80 -77.73 -73.71 -9.40
N ASP A 81 -77.25 -73.78 -8.15
CA ASP A 81 -77.34 -74.96 -7.27
C ASP A 81 -78.76 -75.17 -6.68
N ASP A 82 -79.54 -74.10 -6.53
CA ASP A 82 -80.95 -74.17 -6.12
C ASP A 82 -81.85 -74.74 -7.25
N ILE A 83 -81.45 -74.60 -8.51
CA ILE A 83 -82.16 -75.11 -9.70
C ILE A 83 -81.82 -76.59 -9.97
N THR A 84 -80.62 -77.05 -9.63
CA THR A 84 -80.19 -78.46 -9.81
C THR A 84 -80.78 -79.41 -8.77
N THR A 85 -81.16 -78.89 -7.59
CA THR A 85 -81.61 -79.71 -6.44
C THR A 85 -83.13 -79.79 -6.29
N ARG A 86 -83.92 -78.97 -7.00
CA ARG A 86 -85.40 -78.97 -6.94
C ARG A 86 -86.07 -78.77 -8.31
N PRO A 87 -86.83 -79.74 -8.84
CA PRO A 87 -87.61 -79.53 -10.05
C PRO A 87 -88.81 -78.59 -9.80
N PRO A 88 -89.30 -77.84 -10.81
CA PRO A 88 -90.32 -76.81 -10.58
C PRO A 88 -91.74 -77.39 -10.46
N SER A 89 -92.62 -76.68 -9.74
CA SER A 89 -93.97 -77.13 -9.33
C SER A 89 -94.95 -77.49 -10.45
N TRP A 90 -94.69 -77.12 -11.71
CA TRP A 90 -95.49 -77.58 -12.85
C TRP A 90 -95.32 -79.08 -13.13
N ALA A 91 -94.21 -79.69 -12.70
CA ALA A 91 -93.98 -81.13 -12.80
C ALA A 91 -94.81 -81.94 -11.78
N GLU A 92 -95.02 -81.40 -10.57
CA GLU A 92 -95.91 -82.00 -9.56
C GLU A 92 -97.38 -81.90 -10.01
N SER A 93 -97.81 -80.72 -10.50
CA SER A 93 -99.19 -80.49 -10.94
C SER A 93 -99.65 -81.38 -12.11
N LEU A 94 -98.71 -81.84 -12.94
CA LEU A 94 -98.97 -82.77 -14.04
C LEU A 94 -99.12 -84.23 -13.57
N ALA A 95 -98.45 -84.62 -12.49
CA ALA A 95 -98.57 -85.96 -11.92
C ALA A 95 -99.97 -86.18 -11.29
N GLU A 96 -100.45 -85.21 -10.50
CA GLU A 96 -101.78 -85.27 -9.86
C GLU A 96 -102.93 -85.39 -10.87
N HIS A 97 -102.82 -84.72 -12.04
CA HIS A 97 -103.86 -84.79 -13.07
C HIS A 97 -103.96 -86.13 -13.78
N VAL A 98 -102.85 -86.89 -13.89
CA VAL A 98 -102.86 -88.22 -14.52
C VAL A 98 -103.49 -89.26 -13.59
N GLU A 99 -103.34 -89.10 -12.26
CA GLU A 99 -103.93 -89.99 -11.26
C GLU A 99 -105.45 -89.79 -11.16
N ALA A 100 -105.93 -88.54 -11.15
CA ALA A 100 -107.36 -88.21 -11.11
C ALA A 100 -108.18 -88.71 -12.32
N VAL A 101 -107.56 -88.92 -13.48
CA VAL A 101 -108.22 -89.49 -14.67
C VAL A 101 -108.32 -91.03 -14.57
N ARG A 102 -107.36 -91.69 -13.92
CA ARG A 102 -107.36 -93.16 -13.74
C ARG A 102 -108.51 -93.62 -12.84
N ASP A 103 -108.74 -92.95 -11.71
CA ASP A 103 -109.82 -93.31 -10.76
C ASP A 103 -111.21 -93.12 -11.37
N ARG A 104 -111.37 -92.17 -12.30
CA ARG A 104 -112.66 -91.91 -12.96
C ARG A 104 -113.04 -92.95 -14.03
N VAL A 105 -112.08 -93.75 -14.51
CA VAL A 105 -112.33 -94.88 -15.42
C VAL A 105 -112.70 -96.15 -14.64
N GLY A 106 -112.16 -96.35 -13.43
CA GLY A 106 -112.53 -97.48 -12.57
C GLY A 106 -114.00 -97.48 -12.15
N LEU A 107 -114.53 -96.31 -11.75
CA LEU A 107 -115.90 -96.18 -11.23
C LEU A 107 -117.03 -96.40 -12.25
N VAL A 108 -116.73 -96.48 -13.55
CA VAL A 108 -117.72 -96.76 -14.60
C VAL A 108 -117.82 -98.27 -14.91
N GLY A 109 -116.84 -99.08 -14.52
CA GLY A 109 -116.84 -100.53 -14.72
C GLY A 109 -117.81 -101.29 -13.82
N ASP A 110 -117.98 -100.86 -12.57
CA ASP A 110 -118.72 -101.61 -11.53
C ASP A 110 -120.25 -101.55 -11.65
N GLN A 111 -120.82 -100.70 -12.53
CA GLN A 111 -122.28 -100.52 -12.66
C GLN A 111 -122.96 -101.33 -13.76
N VAL A 112 -122.24 -102.22 -14.46
CA VAL A 112 -122.82 -103.07 -15.54
C VAL A 112 -122.85 -104.57 -15.15
N GLY A 113 -122.42 -104.92 -13.94
CA GLY A 113 -122.07 -106.30 -13.56
C GLY A 113 -123.10 -107.16 -12.83
N THR A 114 -124.37 -106.76 -12.63
CA THR A 114 -125.30 -107.55 -11.78
C THR A 114 -126.72 -107.82 -12.33
N VAL A 115 -127.07 -109.10 -12.28
CA VAL A 115 -128.40 -109.75 -12.40
C VAL A 115 -129.01 -109.89 -13.80
N GLY A 116 -128.64 -110.99 -14.46
CA GLY A 116 -129.63 -111.87 -15.08
C GLY A 116 -129.78 -113.15 -14.27
N GLU A 117 -131.01 -113.60 -14.01
CA GLU A 117 -131.48 -115.01 -14.09
C GLU A 117 -132.82 -115.22 -13.35
N ARG A 118 -133.86 -115.65 -14.08
CA ARG A 118 -134.69 -116.81 -13.71
C ARG A 118 -135.62 -117.28 -14.84
N VAL A 119 -135.07 -118.18 -15.66
CA VAL A 119 -135.60 -119.46 -16.19
C VAL A 119 -137.10 -119.61 -16.57
N THR A 120 -137.29 -120.32 -17.70
CA THR A 120 -138.49 -120.85 -18.40
C THR A 120 -139.20 -122.01 -17.61
N PRO A 121 -140.13 -122.90 -18.11
CA PRO A 121 -140.55 -123.22 -19.51
C PRO A 121 -142.00 -123.76 -19.81
N ILE A 122 -142.28 -123.94 -21.13
CA ILE A 122 -142.96 -125.05 -21.88
C ILE A 122 -144.29 -125.73 -21.37
N GLY A 123 -145.23 -126.02 -22.29
CA GLY A 123 -145.83 -127.40 -22.37
C GLY A 123 -147.31 -127.66 -22.74
N GLU A 124 -147.53 -128.26 -23.93
CA GLU A 124 -148.39 -129.46 -24.20
C GLU A 124 -149.95 -129.47 -24.22
N LEU A 125 -150.49 -130.62 -24.66
CA LEU A 125 -151.86 -131.03 -25.03
C LEU A 125 -152.23 -132.33 -24.23
N PRO A 126 -153.21 -133.22 -24.55
CA PRO A 126 -154.39 -133.19 -25.44
C PRO A 126 -155.70 -133.70 -24.76
N SER A 127 -156.84 -133.80 -25.49
CA SER A 127 -157.84 -134.90 -25.34
C SER A 127 -158.99 -134.78 -26.38
N LEU A 128 -159.62 -135.80 -27.00
CA LEU A 128 -159.67 -137.28 -26.93
C LEU A 128 -160.93 -137.94 -26.30
N TRP A 129 -161.50 -138.88 -27.09
CA TRP A 129 -162.29 -140.09 -26.77
C TRP A 129 -163.57 -140.02 -25.89
N ALA A 130 -164.69 -140.49 -26.46
CA ALA A 130 -165.45 -141.68 -25.99
C ALA A 130 -166.46 -142.07 -27.10
N ASP A 131 -166.50 -143.25 -27.73
CA ASP A 131 -166.53 -144.68 -27.30
C ASP A 131 -167.93 -145.29 -27.22
N VAL A 132 -167.96 -146.62 -27.37
CA VAL A 132 -169.10 -147.56 -27.21
C VAL A 132 -170.14 -147.53 -28.35
N GLY A 133 -170.59 -148.67 -28.90
CA GLY A 133 -170.25 -150.07 -28.60
C GLY A 133 -170.88 -151.03 -29.61
N THR A 134 -170.32 -152.22 -29.86
CA THR A 134 -170.59 -153.48 -29.13
C THR A 134 -172.05 -153.95 -29.20
N MET A 135 -172.37 -155.22 -29.45
CA MET A 135 -171.59 -156.38 -29.88
C MET A 135 -172.60 -157.50 -30.19
N GLY A 136 -172.27 -158.38 -31.14
CA GLY A 136 -172.71 -159.77 -31.15
C GLY A 136 -174.22 -160.06 -31.05
N GLU A 137 -174.86 -160.20 -32.21
CA GLU A 137 -175.69 -161.38 -32.42
C GLU A 137 -175.22 -162.15 -33.66
N ASN A 138 -174.25 -163.01 -33.35
CA ASN A 138 -173.83 -164.23 -34.03
C ASN A 138 -174.30 -164.50 -35.47
N VAL A 139 -173.31 -164.50 -36.36
CA VAL A 139 -172.91 -165.66 -37.19
C VAL A 139 -173.83 -166.10 -38.34
N ASP A 140 -175.14 -165.82 -38.34
CA ASP A 140 -175.97 -165.97 -39.54
C ASP A 140 -175.78 -164.78 -40.51
N GLU A 141 -175.47 -163.59 -39.99
CA GLU A 141 -175.12 -162.41 -40.79
C GLU A 141 -173.73 -162.52 -41.44
N ALA A 142 -172.99 -163.59 -41.16
CA ALA A 142 -171.76 -163.94 -41.89
C ALA A 142 -171.98 -164.10 -43.40
N LEU A 143 -173.23 -164.32 -43.85
CA LEU A 143 -173.59 -164.40 -45.26
C LEU A 143 -173.96 -163.04 -45.90
N ARG A 144 -174.22 -161.98 -45.13
CA ARG A 144 -174.38 -160.60 -45.66
C ARG A 144 -173.10 -159.76 -45.56
N ARG A 145 -172.08 -160.24 -44.84
CA ARG A 145 -170.74 -159.61 -44.74
C ARG A 145 -170.01 -159.38 -46.07
N LEU A 146 -170.46 -159.95 -47.19
CA LEU A 146 -169.89 -159.66 -48.52
C LEU A 146 -170.55 -158.45 -49.22
N GLN A 147 -171.63 -157.89 -48.70
CA GLN A 147 -172.35 -156.78 -49.35
C GLN A 147 -172.06 -155.40 -48.72
N ALA A 148 -171.64 -155.35 -47.44
CA ALA A 148 -171.40 -154.11 -46.70
C ALA A 148 -169.96 -153.53 -46.79
N VAL A 149 -169.04 -154.20 -47.51
CA VAL A 149 -167.67 -153.69 -47.73
C VAL A 149 -167.63 -152.51 -48.72
N VAL A 150 -168.74 -152.23 -49.41
CA VAL A 150 -168.84 -151.19 -50.44
C VAL A 150 -169.02 -149.77 -49.84
N ASP A 151 -169.69 -149.64 -48.68
CA ASP A 151 -170.16 -148.33 -48.18
C ASP A 151 -169.22 -147.65 -47.15
N GLY A 152 -168.13 -148.31 -46.74
CA GLY A 152 -167.21 -147.79 -45.70
C GLY A 152 -166.33 -146.61 -46.14
N THR A 153 -166.44 -146.14 -47.38
CA THR A 153 -165.52 -145.16 -47.99
C THR A 153 -165.86 -143.69 -47.68
N GLU A 154 -167.10 -143.36 -47.26
CA GLU A 154 -167.49 -141.97 -46.97
C GLU A 154 -166.96 -141.41 -45.64
N GLY A 155 -166.73 -142.25 -44.63
CA GLY A 155 -166.40 -141.80 -43.27
C GLY A 155 -165.05 -141.07 -43.13
N ILE A 156 -164.10 -141.30 -44.04
CA ILE A 156 -162.76 -140.70 -44.01
C ILE A 156 -162.79 -139.23 -44.46
N ALA A 157 -163.73 -138.84 -45.33
CA ALA A 157 -163.77 -137.50 -45.93
C ALA A 157 -164.00 -136.38 -44.90
N ARG A 158 -164.80 -136.62 -43.85
CA ARG A 158 -165.28 -135.56 -42.93
C ARG A 158 -164.24 -135.08 -41.91
N ARG A 159 -163.28 -135.93 -41.50
CA ARG A 159 -162.23 -135.56 -40.53
C ARG A 159 -161.11 -134.71 -41.14
N VAL A 160 -160.94 -134.78 -42.47
CA VAL A 160 -159.95 -133.95 -43.19
C VAL A 160 -160.36 -132.46 -43.16
N THR A 161 -161.66 -132.17 -43.22
CA THR A 161 -162.17 -130.79 -43.35
C THR A 161 -161.92 -129.92 -42.11
N GLU A 162 -161.89 -130.52 -40.91
CA GLU A 162 -161.77 -129.79 -39.65
C GLU A 162 -160.34 -129.30 -39.39
N VAL A 163 -159.34 -130.15 -39.68
CA VAL A 163 -157.90 -129.83 -39.57
C VAL A 163 -157.50 -128.66 -40.50
N VAL A 164 -158.14 -128.55 -41.67
CA VAL A 164 -157.91 -127.44 -42.62
C VAL A 164 -158.27 -126.08 -42.02
N THR A 165 -159.28 -125.99 -41.15
CA THR A 165 -159.70 -124.69 -40.60
C THR A 165 -158.75 -124.13 -39.53
N GLN A 166 -158.19 -124.99 -38.67
CA GLN A 166 -157.21 -124.58 -37.67
C GLN A 166 -155.87 -124.14 -38.30
N LEU A 167 -155.44 -124.80 -39.38
CA LEU A 167 -154.27 -124.39 -40.16
C LEU A 167 -154.43 -122.97 -40.74
N GLY A 168 -155.64 -122.57 -41.14
CA GLY A 168 -155.92 -121.23 -41.67
C GLY A 168 -155.69 -120.09 -40.66
N GLN A 169 -156.08 -120.27 -39.39
CA GLN A 169 -155.88 -119.23 -38.37
C GLN A 169 -154.42 -119.04 -37.99
N LEU A 170 -153.65 -120.14 -37.94
CA LEU A 170 -152.22 -120.10 -37.62
C LEU A 170 -151.43 -119.44 -38.77
N GLY A 171 -151.83 -119.68 -40.03
CA GLY A 171 -151.30 -118.99 -41.21
C GLY A 171 -151.39 -117.46 -41.10
N ASN A 172 -152.56 -116.92 -40.75
CA ASN A 172 -152.77 -115.47 -40.65
C ASN A 172 -151.91 -114.79 -39.56
N GLN A 173 -151.67 -115.45 -38.43
CA GLN A 173 -150.76 -114.92 -37.40
C GLN A 173 -149.29 -114.97 -37.85
N MET A 174 -148.90 -116.05 -38.55
CA MET A 174 -147.56 -116.20 -39.09
C MET A 174 -147.27 -115.16 -40.20
N GLU A 175 -148.28 -114.80 -41.00
CA GLU A 175 -148.22 -113.73 -42.00
C GLU A 175 -148.06 -112.34 -41.36
N ALA A 176 -148.79 -112.05 -40.28
CA ALA A 176 -148.64 -110.79 -39.54
C ALA A 176 -147.25 -110.65 -38.90
N ALA A 177 -146.70 -111.74 -38.33
CA ALA A 177 -145.34 -111.78 -37.80
C ALA A 177 -144.30 -111.59 -38.92
N ALA A 178 -144.44 -112.31 -40.05
CA ALA A 178 -143.59 -112.14 -41.22
C ALA A 178 -143.62 -110.70 -41.76
N SER A 179 -144.78 -110.03 -41.74
CA SER A 179 -144.89 -108.61 -42.14
C SER A 179 -144.18 -107.63 -41.20
N ARG A 180 -143.96 -108.01 -39.93
CA ARG A 180 -143.19 -107.23 -38.95
C ARG A 180 -141.69 -107.53 -39.06
N PHE A 181 -141.31 -108.79 -39.17
CA PHE A 181 -139.92 -109.18 -39.44
C PHE A 181 -139.44 -108.57 -40.76
N SER A 182 -140.23 -108.60 -41.83
CA SER A 182 -139.93 -107.92 -43.10
C SER A 182 -139.69 -106.40 -42.94
N ARG A 183 -140.41 -105.71 -42.04
CA ARG A 183 -140.14 -104.29 -41.72
C ARG A 183 -138.88 -104.12 -40.87
N LEU A 184 -138.63 -105.04 -39.94
CA LEU A 184 -137.44 -105.02 -39.10
C LEU A 184 -136.18 -105.28 -39.93
N ASP A 185 -136.18 -106.32 -40.76
CA ASP A 185 -135.14 -106.61 -41.77
C ASP A 185 -134.92 -105.43 -42.70
N LYS A 186 -136.00 -104.77 -43.17
CA LYS A 186 -135.87 -103.55 -43.96
C LYS A 186 -135.21 -102.42 -43.16
N SER A 187 -135.59 -102.20 -41.90
CA SER A 187 -134.98 -101.16 -41.05
C SER A 187 -133.53 -101.49 -40.66
N LEU A 188 -133.19 -102.77 -40.48
CA LEU A 188 -131.83 -103.24 -40.22
C LEU A 188 -130.97 -103.14 -41.48
N GLY A 189 -131.51 -103.44 -42.66
CA GLY A 189 -130.87 -103.19 -43.95
C GLY A 189 -130.68 -101.69 -44.24
N GLU A 190 -131.65 -100.84 -43.86
CA GLU A 190 -131.51 -99.38 -43.94
C GLU A 190 -130.48 -98.85 -42.91
N LEU A 191 -130.37 -99.47 -41.73
CA LEU A 191 -129.36 -99.11 -40.72
C LEU A 191 -127.97 -99.58 -41.12
N ALA A 192 -127.82 -100.84 -41.57
CA ALA A 192 -126.58 -101.36 -42.15
C ALA A 192 -126.13 -100.50 -43.33
N GLY A 193 -127.02 -100.23 -44.28
CA GLY A 193 -126.74 -99.31 -45.38
C GLY A 193 -126.55 -97.84 -44.97
N ARG A 194 -126.74 -97.45 -43.70
CA ARG A 194 -126.29 -96.15 -43.15
C ARG A 194 -124.92 -96.29 -42.48
N THR A 195 -124.67 -97.39 -41.76
CA THR A 195 -123.35 -97.76 -41.23
C THR A 195 -122.33 -97.88 -42.34
N ASP A 196 -122.60 -98.67 -43.40
CA ASP A 196 -121.72 -98.81 -44.58
C ASP A 196 -121.39 -97.46 -45.24
N ARG A 197 -122.35 -96.52 -45.24
CA ARG A 197 -122.15 -95.14 -45.74
C ARG A 197 -121.33 -94.26 -44.81
N ILE A 198 -121.45 -94.46 -43.49
CA ILE A 198 -120.64 -93.75 -42.50
C ILE A 198 -119.21 -94.30 -42.48
N GLU A 199 -119.05 -95.63 -42.55
CA GLU A 199 -117.75 -96.29 -42.66
C GLU A 199 -117.06 -95.89 -43.97
N GLY A 200 -117.74 -95.98 -45.11
CA GLY A 200 -117.21 -95.48 -46.39
C GLY A 200 -116.86 -93.99 -46.36
N GLY A 201 -117.70 -93.15 -45.74
CA GLY A 201 -117.43 -91.72 -45.60
C GLY A 201 -116.32 -91.38 -44.60
N LEU A 202 -116.08 -92.21 -43.58
CA LEU A 202 -114.96 -92.09 -42.66
C LEU A 202 -113.65 -92.55 -43.29
N VAL A 203 -113.68 -93.61 -44.11
CA VAL A 203 -112.54 -94.03 -44.93
C VAL A 203 -112.18 -92.92 -45.92
N GLU A 204 -113.15 -92.43 -46.70
CA GLU A 204 -112.95 -91.33 -47.66
C GLU A 204 -112.48 -90.02 -46.98
N LEU A 205 -112.91 -89.76 -45.74
CA LEU A 205 -112.44 -88.61 -44.95
C LEU A 205 -111.04 -88.84 -44.37
N SER A 206 -110.69 -90.06 -43.96
CA SER A 206 -109.33 -90.41 -43.53
C SER A 206 -108.37 -90.27 -44.69
N GLU A 207 -108.66 -90.90 -45.84
CA GLU A 207 -107.86 -90.79 -47.06
C GLU A 207 -107.65 -89.32 -47.46
N ARG A 208 -108.70 -88.49 -47.44
CA ARG A 208 -108.58 -87.04 -47.67
C ARG A 208 -107.76 -86.30 -46.62
N LEU A 209 -107.80 -86.74 -45.36
CA LEU A 209 -107.06 -86.10 -44.28
C LEU A 209 -105.59 -86.46 -44.36
N ASP A 210 -105.27 -87.73 -44.66
CA ASP A 210 -103.93 -88.23 -44.93
C ASP A 210 -103.33 -87.51 -46.16
N GLU A 211 -104.04 -87.43 -47.29
CA GLU A 211 -103.65 -86.62 -48.46
C GLU A 211 -103.36 -85.16 -48.11
N LYS A 212 -104.14 -84.55 -47.19
CA LYS A 212 -103.94 -83.16 -46.76
C LYS A 212 -102.77 -83.01 -45.80
N VAL A 213 -102.54 -83.98 -44.92
CA VAL A 213 -101.41 -84.01 -44.00
C VAL A 213 -100.11 -84.21 -44.77
N ASP A 214 -100.07 -85.16 -45.71
CA ASP A 214 -98.91 -85.39 -46.59
C ASP A 214 -98.60 -84.16 -47.46
N ALA A 215 -99.62 -83.56 -48.07
CA ALA A 215 -99.44 -82.33 -48.84
C ALA A 215 -98.94 -81.16 -47.98
N ALA A 216 -99.40 -81.05 -46.72
CA ALA A 216 -98.94 -80.03 -45.79
C ALA A 216 -97.51 -80.31 -45.30
N ALA A 217 -97.17 -81.56 -44.99
CA ALA A 217 -95.84 -81.99 -44.59
C ALA A 217 -94.83 -81.71 -45.70
N ALA A 218 -95.11 -82.13 -46.94
CA ALA A 218 -94.28 -81.85 -48.11
C ALA A 218 -94.11 -80.35 -48.37
N GLN A 219 -95.17 -79.53 -48.15
CA GLN A 219 -95.07 -78.07 -48.29
C GLN A 219 -94.20 -77.43 -47.19
N VAL A 220 -94.27 -77.95 -45.96
CA VAL A 220 -93.42 -77.48 -44.85
C VAL A 220 -91.98 -77.87 -45.08
N GLU A 221 -91.71 -79.12 -45.43
CA GLU A 221 -90.37 -79.64 -45.77
C GLU A 221 -89.75 -78.82 -46.90
N GLN A 222 -90.46 -78.61 -48.01
CA GLN A 222 -89.99 -77.76 -49.12
C GLN A 222 -89.69 -76.32 -48.67
N LYS A 223 -90.51 -75.72 -47.80
CA LYS A 223 -90.26 -74.36 -47.28
C LYS A 223 -89.09 -74.30 -46.32
N VAL A 224 -88.87 -75.33 -45.51
CA VAL A 224 -87.71 -75.44 -44.62
C VAL A 224 -86.44 -75.57 -45.45
N GLU A 225 -86.41 -76.47 -46.43
CA GLU A 225 -85.27 -76.66 -47.34
C GLU A 225 -84.91 -75.37 -48.10
N GLN A 226 -85.92 -74.67 -48.63
CA GLN A 226 -85.76 -73.35 -49.25
C GLN A 226 -85.24 -72.27 -48.28
N LYS A 227 -85.54 -72.37 -46.98
CA LYS A 227 -85.10 -71.41 -45.97
C LYS A 227 -83.69 -71.71 -45.44
N VAL A 228 -83.34 -72.98 -45.29
CA VAL A 228 -81.99 -73.45 -44.96
C VAL A 228 -81.03 -73.01 -46.06
N THR A 229 -81.30 -73.41 -47.31
CA THR A 229 -80.50 -73.00 -48.48
C THR A 229 -80.40 -71.48 -48.65
N GLN A 230 -81.46 -70.71 -48.37
CA GLN A 230 -81.42 -69.24 -48.38
C GLN A 230 -80.57 -68.65 -47.23
N LEU A 231 -80.55 -69.29 -46.05
CA LEU A 231 -79.73 -68.86 -44.93
C LEU A 231 -78.25 -69.18 -45.17
N ASP A 232 -77.93 -70.37 -45.68
CA ASP A 232 -76.56 -70.77 -46.01
C ASP A 232 -75.93 -69.84 -47.06
N GLN A 233 -76.67 -69.51 -48.12
CA GLN A 233 -76.24 -68.53 -49.12
C GLN A 233 -75.99 -67.14 -48.52
N LYS A 234 -76.82 -66.71 -47.55
CA LYS A 234 -76.64 -65.43 -46.86
C LYS A 234 -75.45 -65.44 -45.89
N LEU A 235 -75.22 -66.56 -45.21
CA LEU A 235 -74.10 -66.75 -44.30
C LEU A 235 -72.77 -66.81 -45.05
N ALA A 236 -72.69 -67.57 -46.14
CA ALA A 236 -71.53 -67.59 -47.03
C ALA A 236 -71.21 -66.18 -47.56
N ALA A 237 -72.20 -65.49 -48.14
CA ALA A 237 -72.01 -64.12 -48.63
C ALA A 237 -71.76 -63.08 -47.50
N ALA A 238 -72.02 -63.40 -46.23
CA ALA A 238 -71.65 -62.56 -45.10
C ALA A 238 -70.21 -62.83 -44.64
N ALA A 239 -69.78 -64.11 -44.64
CA ALA A 239 -68.42 -64.52 -44.39
C ALA A 239 -67.46 -63.91 -45.44
N ASP A 240 -67.76 -64.06 -46.73
CA ASP A 240 -66.95 -63.49 -47.82
C ASP A 240 -66.77 -61.97 -47.68
N ARG A 241 -67.83 -61.25 -47.27
CA ARG A 241 -67.78 -59.80 -47.04
C ARG A 241 -66.96 -59.43 -45.80
N LEU A 242 -67.00 -60.24 -44.75
CA LEU A 242 -66.16 -60.04 -43.56
C LEU A 242 -64.69 -60.28 -43.92
N ASP A 243 -64.38 -61.36 -44.65
CA ASP A 243 -63.02 -61.73 -45.03
C ASP A 243 -62.39 -60.68 -45.96
N GLN A 244 -63.16 -60.16 -46.93
CA GLN A 244 -62.77 -59.01 -47.76
C GLN A 244 -62.52 -57.75 -46.93
N ARG A 245 -63.37 -57.45 -45.94
CA ARG A 245 -63.20 -56.26 -45.08
C ARG A 245 -62.00 -56.39 -44.14
N VAL A 246 -61.76 -57.57 -43.58
CA VAL A 246 -60.60 -57.85 -42.73
C VAL A 246 -59.32 -57.76 -43.55
N SER A 247 -59.28 -58.38 -44.73
CA SER A 247 -58.12 -58.31 -45.65
C SER A 247 -57.82 -56.87 -46.08
N ALA A 248 -58.84 -56.10 -46.44
CA ALA A 248 -58.67 -54.68 -46.81
C ALA A 248 -58.21 -53.82 -45.61
N ALA A 249 -58.72 -54.07 -44.41
CA ALA A 249 -58.29 -53.36 -43.20
C ALA A 249 -56.86 -53.72 -42.78
N ALA A 250 -56.46 -54.98 -42.96
CA ALA A 250 -55.09 -55.45 -42.73
C ALA A 250 -54.11 -54.78 -43.69
N GLY A 251 -54.40 -54.77 -45.01
CA GLY A 251 -53.59 -54.05 -46.00
C GLY A 251 -53.46 -52.55 -45.69
N GLN A 252 -54.58 -51.89 -45.36
CA GLN A 252 -54.55 -50.47 -44.96
C GLN A 252 -53.77 -50.19 -43.67
N LEU A 253 -53.64 -51.17 -42.77
CA LEU A 253 -52.79 -51.06 -41.58
C LEU A 253 -51.32 -51.25 -41.95
N ASP A 254 -51.01 -52.24 -42.78
CA ASP A 254 -49.64 -52.51 -43.26
C ASP A 254 -49.08 -51.32 -44.05
N ASP A 255 -49.85 -50.79 -45.02
CA ASP A 255 -49.53 -49.58 -45.78
C ASP A 255 -49.21 -48.38 -44.86
N LYS A 256 -50.03 -48.19 -43.81
CA LYS A 256 -49.84 -47.09 -42.84
C LYS A 256 -48.62 -47.32 -41.96
N VAL A 257 -48.41 -48.55 -41.48
CA VAL A 257 -47.25 -48.89 -40.65
C VAL A 257 -45.97 -48.69 -41.47
N GLY A 258 -45.91 -49.19 -42.70
CA GLY A 258 -44.80 -48.97 -43.63
C GLY A 258 -44.52 -47.48 -43.86
N ALA A 259 -45.54 -46.70 -44.25
CA ALA A 259 -45.38 -45.26 -44.46
C ALA A 259 -44.91 -44.50 -43.19
N THR A 260 -45.39 -44.89 -41.99
CA THR A 260 -44.91 -44.28 -40.74
C THR A 260 -43.49 -44.71 -40.38
N ALA A 261 -43.08 -45.93 -40.71
CA ALA A 261 -41.72 -46.41 -40.51
C ALA A 261 -40.73 -45.66 -41.42
N GLU A 262 -41.03 -45.55 -42.72
CA GLU A 262 -40.25 -44.77 -43.68
C GLU A 262 -40.14 -43.30 -43.26
N GLN A 263 -41.25 -42.69 -42.79
CA GLN A 263 -41.23 -41.32 -42.29
C GLN A 263 -40.37 -41.15 -41.03
N LEU A 264 -40.42 -42.09 -40.09
CA LEU A 264 -39.59 -42.08 -38.89
C LEU A 264 -38.10 -42.28 -39.21
N GLU A 265 -37.77 -43.18 -40.13
CA GLU A 265 -36.40 -43.43 -40.60
C GLU A 265 -35.83 -42.18 -41.30
N GLY A 266 -36.60 -41.55 -42.20
CA GLY A 266 -36.21 -40.30 -42.85
C GLY A 266 -36.01 -39.15 -41.86
N ASN A 267 -36.90 -39.01 -40.86
CA ASN A 267 -36.76 -38.01 -39.80
C ASN A 267 -35.52 -38.27 -38.91
N LEU A 268 -35.22 -39.53 -38.58
CA LEU A 268 -34.04 -39.93 -37.82
C LEU A 268 -32.74 -39.68 -38.59
N ALA A 269 -32.70 -39.99 -39.89
CA ALA A 269 -31.57 -39.70 -40.76
C ALA A 269 -31.30 -38.18 -40.82
N ALA A 270 -32.33 -37.37 -41.10
CA ALA A 270 -32.22 -35.91 -41.13
C ALA A 270 -31.80 -35.31 -39.78
N ALA A 271 -32.35 -35.81 -38.66
CA ALA A 271 -31.94 -35.38 -37.32
C ALA A 271 -30.48 -35.73 -37.02
N THR A 272 -30.00 -36.89 -37.48
CA THR A 272 -28.60 -37.32 -37.32
C THR A 272 -27.65 -36.45 -38.14
N GLU A 273 -28.02 -36.11 -39.37
CA GLU A 273 -27.25 -35.20 -40.23
C GLU A 273 -27.17 -33.78 -39.63
N LEU A 274 -28.29 -33.25 -39.15
CA LEU A 274 -28.33 -31.94 -38.47
C LEU A 274 -27.53 -31.92 -37.16
N LEU A 275 -27.57 -33.00 -36.36
CA LEU A 275 -26.76 -33.13 -35.15
C LEU A 275 -25.27 -33.20 -35.48
N SER A 276 -24.88 -33.97 -36.50
CA SER A 276 -23.50 -34.05 -36.98
C SER A 276 -22.98 -32.68 -37.42
N ALA A 277 -23.74 -31.96 -38.25
CA ALA A 277 -23.39 -30.62 -38.69
C ALA A 277 -23.33 -29.60 -37.53
N ALA A 278 -24.20 -29.73 -36.53
CA ALA A 278 -24.17 -28.87 -35.34
C ALA A 278 -22.95 -29.13 -34.45
N VAL A 279 -22.58 -30.40 -34.25
CA VAL A 279 -21.36 -30.79 -33.50
C VAL A 279 -20.11 -30.26 -34.21
N GLU A 280 -20.03 -30.40 -35.54
CA GLU A 280 -18.89 -29.89 -36.32
C GLU A 280 -18.77 -28.35 -36.22
N GLN A 281 -19.89 -27.62 -36.29
CA GLN A 281 -19.89 -26.17 -36.06
C GLN A 281 -19.47 -25.77 -34.64
N VAL A 282 -19.79 -26.59 -33.63
CA VAL A 282 -19.34 -26.36 -32.25
C VAL A 282 -17.83 -26.60 -32.14
N ASN A 283 -17.29 -27.68 -32.70
CA ASN A 283 -15.86 -27.96 -32.72
C ASN A 283 -15.07 -26.80 -33.38
N VAL A 284 -15.47 -26.37 -34.58
CA VAL A 284 -14.83 -25.24 -35.28
C VAL A 284 -14.88 -23.94 -34.46
N ARG A 285 -15.95 -23.71 -33.70
CA ARG A 285 -16.05 -22.55 -32.79
C ARG A 285 -15.18 -22.66 -31.55
N VAL A 286 -15.00 -23.87 -31.01
CA VAL A 286 -14.08 -24.15 -29.91
C VAL A 286 -12.64 -23.94 -30.38
N ASP A 287 -12.23 -24.55 -31.49
CA ASP A 287 -10.88 -24.40 -32.06
C ASP A 287 -10.51 -22.94 -32.32
N ALA A 288 -11.43 -22.16 -32.92
CA ALA A 288 -11.22 -20.73 -33.15
C ALA A 288 -11.15 -19.92 -31.83
N GLY A 289 -11.90 -20.34 -30.81
CA GLY A 289 -11.84 -19.79 -29.46
C GLY A 289 -10.50 -20.08 -28.78
N GLU A 290 -10.02 -21.32 -28.85
CA GLU A 290 -8.72 -21.74 -28.30
C GLU A 290 -7.55 -21.02 -28.96
N GLN A 291 -7.53 -20.92 -30.29
CA GLN A 291 -6.53 -20.15 -31.03
C GLN A 291 -6.52 -18.67 -30.62
N THR A 292 -7.72 -18.07 -30.45
CA THR A 292 -7.86 -16.68 -30.00
C THR A 292 -7.38 -16.49 -28.57
N LEU A 293 -7.61 -17.47 -27.68
CA LEU A 293 -7.12 -17.43 -26.30
C LEU A 293 -5.61 -17.62 -26.23
N SER A 294 -5.03 -18.55 -27.00
CA SER A 294 -3.59 -18.76 -27.10
C SER A 294 -2.87 -17.47 -27.51
N GLY A 295 -3.28 -16.85 -28.63
CA GLY A 295 -2.65 -15.60 -29.10
C GLY A 295 -2.85 -14.41 -28.14
N ARG A 296 -3.87 -14.43 -27.28
CA ARG A 296 -4.05 -13.45 -26.20
C ARG A 296 -3.15 -13.71 -25.00
N LEU A 297 -2.81 -14.97 -24.71
CA LEU A 297 -1.86 -15.35 -23.67
C LEU A 297 -0.43 -15.01 -24.12
N ASP A 298 -0.04 -15.36 -25.34
CA ASP A 298 1.28 -15.01 -25.92
C ASP A 298 1.54 -13.48 -25.87
N LEU A 299 0.50 -12.69 -26.14
CA LEU A 299 0.55 -11.22 -26.06
C LEU A 299 0.60 -10.71 -24.60
N LEU A 300 0.01 -11.42 -23.64
CA LEU A 300 0.12 -11.08 -22.22
C LEU A 300 1.52 -11.37 -21.69
N ASP A 301 2.09 -12.54 -22.00
CA ASP A 301 3.45 -12.91 -21.61
C ASP A 301 4.47 -11.91 -22.18
N SER A 302 4.37 -11.59 -23.47
CA SER A 302 5.19 -10.55 -24.12
C SER A 302 5.09 -9.17 -23.45
N ARG A 303 3.93 -8.85 -22.84
CA ARG A 303 3.72 -7.60 -22.10
C ARG A 303 4.26 -7.67 -20.68
N VAL A 304 4.23 -8.84 -20.03
CA VAL A 304 4.84 -9.07 -18.71
C VAL A 304 6.36 -8.95 -18.83
N ASP A 305 6.99 -9.65 -19.79
CA ASP A 305 8.42 -9.55 -20.08
C ASP A 305 8.87 -8.09 -20.31
N SER A 306 8.06 -7.32 -21.04
CA SER A 306 8.32 -5.89 -21.29
C SER A 306 8.19 -5.03 -20.02
N VAL A 307 7.30 -5.37 -19.09
CA VAL A 307 7.17 -4.69 -17.80
C VAL A 307 8.35 -5.05 -16.88
N ASP A 308 8.72 -6.32 -16.81
CA ASP A 308 9.84 -6.78 -15.97
C ASP A 308 11.17 -6.17 -16.44
N GLY A 309 11.43 -6.14 -17.76
CA GLY A 309 12.58 -5.43 -18.32
C GLY A 309 12.60 -3.93 -18.00
N ARG A 310 11.42 -3.28 -17.89
CA ARG A 310 11.31 -1.88 -17.46
C ARG A 310 11.53 -1.70 -15.97
N LEU A 311 11.11 -2.65 -15.13
CA LEU A 311 11.34 -2.63 -13.68
C LEU A 311 12.84 -2.78 -13.38
N VAL A 312 13.52 -3.76 -14.01
CA VAL A 312 14.97 -3.91 -13.92
C VAL A 312 15.71 -2.63 -14.36
N ALA A 313 15.24 -1.94 -15.40
CA ALA A 313 15.81 -0.66 -15.82
C ALA A 313 15.54 0.50 -14.83
N VAL A 314 14.46 0.45 -14.05
CA VAL A 314 14.19 1.40 -12.96
C VAL A 314 15.08 1.11 -11.75
N ASP A 315 15.20 -0.15 -11.33
CA ASP A 315 16.04 -0.54 -10.19
C ASP A 315 17.52 -0.16 -10.42
N ASN A 316 18.06 -0.43 -11.61
CA ASN A 316 19.41 0.02 -11.99
C ASN A 316 19.58 1.54 -11.96
N ARG A 317 18.53 2.31 -12.30
CA ARG A 317 18.55 3.78 -12.22
C ARG A 317 18.44 4.29 -10.79
N LEU A 318 17.69 3.61 -9.92
CA LEU A 318 17.59 3.94 -8.50
C LEU A 318 18.93 3.68 -7.80
N GLY A 319 19.55 2.51 -7.99
CA GLY A 319 20.88 2.24 -7.47
C GLY A 319 21.94 3.25 -7.94
N SER A 320 21.87 3.70 -9.21
CA SER A 320 22.73 4.79 -9.70
C SER A 320 22.42 6.17 -9.10
N VAL A 321 21.20 6.41 -8.61
CA VAL A 321 20.85 7.62 -7.87
C VAL A 321 21.36 7.53 -6.43
N ASP A 322 21.20 6.37 -5.78
CA ASP A 322 21.67 6.13 -4.42
C ASP A 322 23.18 6.35 -4.31
N SER A 323 24.00 5.75 -5.18
CA SER A 323 25.46 5.99 -5.19
C SER A 323 25.85 7.45 -5.48
N ARG A 324 25.01 8.20 -6.19
CA ARG A 324 25.22 9.65 -6.41
C ARG A 324 24.84 10.48 -5.20
N ILE A 325 23.89 10.03 -4.39
CA ILE A 325 23.53 10.64 -3.11
C ILE A 325 24.66 10.37 -2.10
N GLU A 326 25.13 9.13 -1.99
CA GLU A 326 26.29 8.78 -1.14
C GLU A 326 27.52 9.65 -1.47
N THR A 327 27.85 9.80 -2.76
CA THR A 327 28.96 10.68 -3.21
C THR A 327 28.71 12.16 -2.87
N ALA A 328 27.45 12.62 -2.91
CA ALA A 328 27.11 14.00 -2.57
C ALA A 328 27.20 14.25 -1.06
N ASP A 329 26.77 13.30 -0.23
CA ASP A 329 26.87 13.36 1.23
C ASP A 329 28.35 13.36 1.68
N GLU A 330 29.21 12.53 1.06
CA GLU A 330 30.67 12.58 1.27
C GLU A 330 31.26 13.95 0.90
N CYS A 331 30.81 14.54 -0.21
CA CYS A 331 31.29 15.85 -0.65
C CYS A 331 30.83 17.00 0.26
N LEU A 332 29.60 16.93 0.79
CA LEU A 332 29.10 17.87 1.79
C LEU A 332 29.89 17.75 3.10
N ALA A 333 30.23 16.54 3.53
CA ALA A 333 31.09 16.33 4.70
C ALA A 333 32.51 16.91 4.52
N ASP A 334 33.14 16.81 3.34
CA ASP A 334 34.41 17.52 3.04
C ASP A 334 34.23 19.04 3.17
N ILE A 335 33.14 19.59 2.61
CA ILE A 335 32.85 21.02 2.66
C ILE A 335 32.69 21.49 4.11
N ASP A 336 31.94 20.78 4.94
CA ASP A 336 31.76 21.11 6.36
C ASP A 336 33.10 21.12 7.11
N THR A 337 33.92 20.08 6.97
CA THR A 337 35.25 20.06 7.63
C THR A 337 36.19 21.18 7.15
N ARG A 338 36.03 21.62 5.91
CA ARG A 338 36.79 22.76 5.35
C ARG A 338 36.26 24.10 5.85
N LEU A 339 34.97 24.24 6.10
CA LEU A 339 34.37 25.42 6.72
C LEU A 339 34.80 25.55 8.19
N ASP A 340 34.79 24.46 8.97
CA ASP A 340 35.40 24.42 10.31
C ASP A 340 36.88 24.86 10.27
N GLY A 341 37.62 24.40 9.24
CA GLY A 341 39.00 24.80 8.98
C GLY A 341 39.19 26.27 8.57
N VAL A 342 38.15 26.94 8.07
CA VAL A 342 38.13 28.39 7.80
C VAL A 342 37.79 29.16 9.06
N ASP A 343 36.76 28.76 9.80
CA ASP A 343 36.33 29.44 11.03
C ASP A 343 37.42 29.44 12.10
N THR A 344 38.12 28.32 12.27
CA THR A 344 39.30 28.24 13.16
C THR A 344 40.44 29.17 12.74
N ARG A 345 40.64 29.38 11.43
CA ARG A 345 41.65 30.33 10.91
C ARG A 345 41.21 31.79 11.07
N LEU A 346 39.92 32.09 10.88
CA LEU A 346 39.35 33.42 11.10
C LEU A 346 39.47 33.81 12.58
N GLY A 347 39.06 32.94 13.51
CA GLY A 347 39.24 33.19 14.95
C GLY A 347 40.70 33.39 15.36
N ALA A 348 41.65 32.70 14.71
CA ALA A 348 43.07 32.93 14.91
C ALA A 348 43.57 34.28 14.33
N LEU A 349 42.99 34.76 13.23
CA LEU A 349 43.27 36.09 12.67
C LEU A 349 42.70 37.20 13.55
N ASP A 350 41.48 37.05 14.08
CA ASP A 350 40.87 38.00 15.02
C ASP A 350 41.72 38.12 16.30
N GLY A 351 42.16 37.00 16.86
CA GLY A 351 43.09 36.97 17.99
C GLY A 351 44.43 37.65 17.71
N ARG A 352 44.95 37.56 16.47
CA ARG A 352 46.15 38.29 16.03
C ARG A 352 45.89 39.77 15.85
N SER A 353 44.74 40.18 15.31
CA SER A 353 44.36 41.60 15.16
C SER A 353 44.26 42.26 16.54
N ALA A 354 43.50 41.66 17.46
CA ALA A 354 43.37 42.16 18.83
C ALA A 354 44.71 42.25 19.60
N SER A 355 45.71 41.44 19.21
CA SER A 355 47.08 41.53 19.72
C SER A 355 47.86 42.69 19.09
N LEU A 356 47.69 42.94 17.79
CA LEU A 356 48.25 44.11 17.10
C LEU A 356 47.64 45.42 17.64
N ASP A 357 46.33 45.48 17.86
CA ASP A 357 45.65 46.66 18.41
C ASP A 357 46.19 47.02 19.79
N LYS A 358 46.40 46.02 20.67
CA LYS A 358 47.05 46.22 21.98
C LYS A 358 48.49 46.73 21.84
N ARG A 359 49.25 46.25 20.86
CA ARG A 359 50.62 46.71 20.61
C ARG A 359 50.66 48.13 20.06
N LEU A 360 49.74 48.49 19.15
CA LEU A 360 49.61 49.85 18.61
C LEU A 360 49.22 50.83 19.72
N ALA A 361 48.23 50.50 20.57
CA ALA A 361 47.87 51.33 21.72
C ALA A 361 49.05 51.56 22.70
N VAL A 362 49.95 50.57 22.86
CA VAL A 362 51.20 50.75 23.63
C VAL A 362 52.17 51.69 22.91
N VAL A 363 52.33 51.58 21.58
CA VAL A 363 53.17 52.48 20.77
C VAL A 363 52.63 53.92 20.83
N ASP A 364 51.33 54.13 20.66
CA ASP A 364 50.69 55.45 20.80
C ASP A 364 50.95 56.05 22.19
N GLY A 365 50.88 55.22 23.24
CA GLY A 365 51.24 55.61 24.60
C GLY A 365 52.73 55.93 24.79
N HIS A 366 53.62 55.34 24.00
CA HIS A 366 55.05 55.70 23.97
C HIS A 366 55.31 56.98 23.20
N LEU A 367 54.63 57.19 22.07
CA LEU A 367 54.74 58.40 21.26
C LEU A 367 54.25 59.63 22.04
N ARG A 368 53.08 59.57 22.68
CA ARG A 368 52.61 60.65 23.59
C ARG A 368 53.63 60.98 24.67
N ARG A 369 54.24 59.97 25.31
CA ARG A 369 55.31 60.17 26.30
C ARG A 369 56.62 60.71 25.70
N HIS A 370 56.82 60.61 24.39
CA HIS A 370 57.92 61.28 23.70
C HIS A 370 57.56 62.73 23.38
N ASP A 371 56.32 62.99 22.93
CA ASP A 371 55.79 64.33 22.70
C ASP A 371 55.85 65.16 24.00
N ASP A 372 55.31 64.65 25.12
CA ASP A 372 55.39 65.27 26.46
C ASP A 372 56.84 65.59 26.87
N ARG A 373 57.80 64.72 26.49
CA ARG A 373 59.23 64.88 26.80
C ARG A 373 59.92 65.88 25.87
N PHE A 374 59.48 65.98 24.61
CA PHE A 374 59.97 66.98 23.67
C PHE A 374 59.44 68.35 24.05
N ASP A 375 58.15 68.51 24.32
CA ASP A 375 57.56 69.77 24.83
C ASP A 375 58.28 70.25 26.10
N SER A 376 58.54 69.33 27.04
CA SER A 376 59.31 69.64 28.26
C SER A 376 60.78 69.99 27.98
N LEU A 377 61.39 69.42 26.95
CA LEU A 377 62.75 69.75 26.54
C LEU A 377 62.81 71.09 25.82
N ASP A 378 61.85 71.39 24.95
CA ASP A 378 61.70 72.64 24.21
C ASP A 378 61.53 73.81 25.18
N GLY A 379 60.57 73.71 26.12
CA GLY A 379 60.40 74.73 27.17
C GLY A 379 61.62 74.92 28.08
N ARG A 380 62.44 73.88 28.30
CA ARG A 380 63.73 73.99 29.02
C ARG A 380 64.84 74.63 28.18
N VAL A 381 64.81 74.41 26.87
CA VAL A 381 65.74 75.00 25.89
C VAL A 381 65.42 76.48 25.72
N ASP A 382 64.15 76.84 25.53
CA ASP A 382 63.66 78.22 25.51
C ASP A 382 64.03 78.97 26.78
N SER A 383 63.74 78.40 27.95
CA SER A 383 64.12 78.99 29.25
C SER A 383 65.64 79.24 29.36
N ARG A 384 66.46 78.37 28.78
CA ARG A 384 67.93 78.55 28.74
C ARG A 384 68.36 79.59 27.72
N PHE A 385 67.72 79.69 26.56
CA PHE A 385 67.99 80.75 25.59
C PHE A 385 67.57 82.10 26.15
N THR A 386 66.38 82.24 26.76
CA THR A 386 65.96 83.47 27.45
C THR A 386 66.96 83.88 28.52
N SER A 387 67.39 82.96 29.38
CA SER A 387 68.40 83.25 30.41
C SER A 387 69.79 83.56 29.82
N LEU A 388 70.13 83.01 28.65
CA LEU A 388 71.37 83.33 27.96
C LEU A 388 71.31 84.72 27.31
N ASP A 389 70.20 85.07 26.67
CA ASP A 389 69.94 86.41 26.13
C ASP A 389 69.95 87.47 27.24
N GLU A 390 69.31 87.21 28.38
CA GLU A 390 69.40 88.07 29.56
C GLU A 390 70.86 88.23 30.02
N ARG A 391 71.64 87.14 30.08
CA ARG A 391 73.05 87.19 30.50
C ARG A 391 73.95 87.91 29.48
N VAL A 392 73.66 87.78 28.19
CA VAL A 392 74.36 88.49 27.11
C VAL A 392 74.00 89.97 27.16
N GLY A 393 72.72 90.34 27.20
CA GLY A 393 72.29 91.74 27.36
C GLY A 393 72.82 92.41 28.63
N ASN A 394 72.93 91.67 29.75
CA ASN A 394 73.59 92.13 30.97
C ASN A 394 75.13 92.19 30.85
N ALA A 395 75.76 91.40 29.97
CA ALA A 395 77.18 91.52 29.65
C ALA A 395 77.44 92.73 28.76
N ASP A 396 76.65 92.92 27.71
CA ASP A 396 76.69 94.07 26.82
C ASP A 396 76.44 95.37 27.59
N SER A 397 75.41 95.43 28.44
CA SER A 397 75.16 96.60 29.31
C SER A 397 76.34 96.90 30.26
N ARG A 398 77.04 95.88 30.76
CA ARG A 398 78.26 96.06 31.58
C ARG A 398 79.47 96.47 30.75
N HIS A 399 79.60 95.97 29.53
CA HIS A 399 80.66 96.37 28.61
C HIS A 399 80.44 97.82 28.17
N GLU A 400 79.22 98.19 27.80
CA GLU A 400 78.80 99.56 27.49
C GLU A 400 79.11 100.50 28.67
N ALA A 401 78.70 100.14 29.90
CA ALA A 401 79.04 100.94 31.08
C ALA A 401 80.56 101.04 31.33
N ARG A 402 81.34 99.97 31.04
CA ARG A 402 82.80 99.99 31.13
C ARG A 402 83.44 100.83 30.04
N PHE A 403 82.91 100.83 28.81
CA PHE A 403 83.39 101.67 27.70
C PHE A 403 83.08 103.14 27.97
N ASN A 404 81.86 103.49 28.38
CA ASN A 404 81.52 104.85 28.80
C ASN A 404 82.39 105.33 29.99
N ASN A 405 82.72 104.44 30.93
CA ASN A 405 83.68 104.76 31.99
C ASN A 405 85.12 104.91 31.46
N LEU A 406 85.53 104.10 30.49
CA LEU A 406 86.82 104.22 29.81
C LEU A 406 86.94 105.54 29.06
N ASP A 407 85.93 105.92 28.28
CA ASP A 407 85.84 107.20 27.56
C ASP A 407 85.86 108.38 28.52
N SER A 408 85.15 108.28 29.66
CA SER A 408 85.24 109.28 30.73
C SER A 408 86.66 109.38 31.32
N HIS A 409 87.36 108.25 31.46
CA HIS A 409 88.73 108.21 31.98
C HIS A 409 89.77 108.69 30.96
N LEU A 410 89.51 108.48 29.67
CA LEU A 410 90.29 109.03 28.57
C LEU A 410 90.08 110.54 28.45
N GLY A 411 88.84 111.04 28.53
CA GLY A 411 88.56 112.48 28.58
C GLY A 411 89.23 113.16 29.77
N ALA A 412 89.22 112.54 30.95
CA ALA A 412 89.95 113.04 32.12
C ALA A 412 91.49 112.92 32.00
N LEU A 413 92.00 112.00 31.18
CA LEU A 413 93.42 111.93 30.82
C LEU A 413 93.80 113.03 29.82
N ASP A 414 92.93 113.33 28.85
CA ASP A 414 93.11 114.43 27.90
C ASP A 414 93.09 115.79 28.61
N GLU A 415 92.13 116.05 29.52
CA GLU A 415 92.13 117.26 30.37
C GLU A 415 93.42 117.38 31.19
N ARG A 416 93.88 116.30 31.81
CA ARG A 416 95.15 116.29 32.55
C ARG A 416 96.38 116.46 31.66
N LEU A 417 96.33 116.02 30.41
CA LEU A 417 97.38 116.27 29.42
C LEU A 417 97.44 117.76 29.07
N VAL A 418 96.28 118.40 28.87
CA VAL A 418 96.18 119.85 28.66
C VAL A 418 96.70 120.62 29.89
N GLU A 419 96.30 120.26 31.12
CA GLU A 419 96.85 120.89 32.34
C GLU A 419 98.37 120.71 32.46
N VAL A 420 98.90 119.54 32.10
CA VAL A 420 100.35 119.29 32.10
C VAL A 420 101.04 120.12 31.02
N GLU A 421 100.44 120.27 29.84
CA GLU A 421 100.95 121.08 28.74
C GLU A 421 100.98 122.58 29.12
N GLU A 422 99.88 123.13 29.68
CA GLU A 422 99.85 124.49 30.23
C GLU A 422 100.88 124.70 31.36
N HIS A 423 101.02 123.72 32.26
CA HIS A 423 102.03 123.77 33.33
C HIS A 423 103.46 123.66 32.78
N MET A 424 103.70 122.93 31.69
CA MET A 424 105.00 122.89 31.00
C MET A 424 105.30 124.26 30.36
N VAL A 425 104.33 124.87 29.67
CA VAL A 425 104.45 126.22 29.08
C VAL A 425 104.78 127.24 30.18
N SER A 426 103.99 127.27 31.27
CA SER A 426 104.24 128.17 32.40
C SER A 426 105.60 127.95 33.07
N ARG A 427 106.10 126.71 33.09
CA ARG A 427 107.47 126.41 33.56
C ARG A 427 108.55 126.90 32.59
N PHE A 428 108.31 126.89 31.28
CA PHE A 428 109.25 127.44 30.30
C PHE A 428 109.30 128.98 30.37
N ASP A 429 108.16 129.65 30.46
CA ASP A 429 108.10 131.10 30.71
C ASP A 429 108.86 131.48 32.00
N GLY A 430 108.70 130.68 33.06
CA GLY A 430 109.44 130.83 34.31
C GLY A 430 110.94 130.47 34.24
N VAL A 431 111.41 129.82 33.18
CA VAL A 431 112.84 129.59 32.90
C VAL A 431 113.41 130.76 32.10
N ASP A 432 112.69 131.27 31.10
CA ASP A 432 113.11 132.46 30.34
C ASP A 432 113.25 133.69 31.24
N LEU A 433 112.32 133.89 32.19
CA LEU A 433 112.43 134.98 33.16
C LEU A 433 113.68 134.87 34.06
N ARG A 434 114.16 133.65 34.33
CA ARG A 434 115.41 133.41 35.08
C ARG A 434 116.66 133.57 34.20
N ALA A 435 116.56 133.27 32.91
CA ALA A 435 117.64 133.50 31.95
C ALA A 435 117.94 135.00 31.78
N GLU A 436 116.90 135.84 31.79
CA GLU A 436 117.06 137.29 31.67
C GLU A 436 117.61 137.93 32.96
N GLN A 437 117.15 137.48 34.14
CA GLN A 437 117.77 137.86 35.42
C GLN A 437 119.24 137.42 35.53
N ALA A 438 119.63 136.32 34.89
CA ALA A 438 121.03 135.89 34.85
C ALA A 438 121.91 136.77 33.93
N ARG A 439 121.33 137.46 32.93
CA ARG A 439 122.06 138.47 32.14
C ARG A 439 122.36 139.72 32.96
N GLU A 440 121.36 140.28 33.65
CA GLU A 440 121.55 141.45 34.52
C GLU A 440 122.55 141.18 35.67
N GLN A 441 122.56 139.96 36.22
CA GLN A 441 123.55 139.53 37.21
C GLN A 441 124.99 139.49 36.64
N LEU A 442 125.18 139.15 35.36
CA LEU A 442 126.49 139.12 34.72
C LEU A 442 126.99 140.53 34.35
N GLU A 443 126.10 141.42 33.91
CA GLU A 443 126.41 142.84 33.67
C GLU A 443 126.82 143.53 34.98
N SER A 444 126.13 143.25 36.09
CA SER A 444 126.50 143.71 37.44
C SER A 444 127.86 143.18 37.95
N VAL A 445 128.34 142.04 37.44
CA VAL A 445 129.67 141.50 37.78
C VAL A 445 130.77 142.22 37.00
N ASP A 446 130.53 142.61 35.74
CA ASP A 446 131.49 143.35 34.91
C ASP A 446 131.78 144.74 35.52
N ASP A 447 130.73 145.48 35.89
CA ASP A 447 130.83 146.76 36.63
C ASP A 447 131.64 146.61 37.94
N HIS A 448 131.52 145.47 38.63
CA HIS A 448 132.21 145.24 39.89
C HIS A 448 133.71 144.96 39.69
N VAL A 449 134.09 144.35 38.56
CA VAL A 449 135.49 144.12 38.18
C VAL A 449 136.17 145.45 37.84
N GLU A 450 135.48 146.36 37.13
CA GLU A 450 136.03 147.69 36.82
C GLU A 450 136.18 148.57 38.10
N ALA A 451 135.25 148.46 39.05
CA ALA A 451 135.34 149.15 40.34
C ALA A 451 136.48 148.66 41.27
N VAL A 452 136.82 147.36 41.24
CA VAL A 452 137.97 146.82 41.98
C VAL A 452 139.29 147.35 41.41
N ASN A 453 139.38 147.50 40.09
CA ASN A 453 140.57 148.01 39.40
C ASN A 453 140.92 149.46 39.82
N GLN A 454 139.91 150.31 40.04
CA GLN A 454 140.12 151.67 40.55
C GLN A 454 140.55 151.73 42.02
N ARG A 455 140.11 150.79 42.87
CA ARG A 455 140.42 150.79 44.32
C ARG A 455 141.85 150.35 44.66
N ILE A 456 142.55 149.66 43.76
CA ILE A 456 143.97 149.33 43.91
C ILE A 456 144.86 150.58 43.69
N GLY A 457 144.39 151.59 42.93
CA GLY A 457 145.17 152.78 42.60
C GLY A 457 145.27 153.85 43.70
N GLN A 458 144.53 153.75 44.82
CA GLN A 458 144.36 154.86 45.78
C GLN A 458 144.33 154.43 47.26
N LEU A 459 145.25 153.58 47.72
CA LEU A 459 145.44 153.28 49.16
C LEU A 459 146.82 153.75 49.68
N PRO A 460 146.92 154.97 50.24
CA PRO A 460 148.20 155.61 50.56
C PRO A 460 148.36 155.96 52.06
N ALA A 461 149.59 156.36 52.43
CA ALA A 461 149.92 157.51 53.30
C ALA A 461 149.20 157.78 54.65
N THR A 462 148.42 156.87 55.25
CA THR A 462 147.67 157.15 56.50
C THR A 462 147.95 156.22 57.69
N LEU A 463 149.05 155.46 57.65
CA LEU A 463 149.67 154.86 58.84
C LEU A 463 151.13 155.29 58.97
N GLY A 464 151.32 156.55 59.38
CA GLY A 464 152.59 157.06 59.89
C GLY A 464 152.74 156.74 61.38
N VAL A 465 153.22 155.54 61.71
CA VAL A 465 153.66 155.17 63.06
C VAL A 465 155.17 155.01 63.03
N GLY A 466 155.88 155.98 63.60
CA GLY A 466 157.30 155.86 63.92
C GLY A 466 157.48 155.92 65.43
N GLN A 467 158.42 155.09 65.93
CA GLN A 467 159.16 155.25 67.20
C GLN A 467 158.31 155.25 68.51
N GLN A 468 158.55 154.39 69.51
CA GLN A 468 159.73 153.56 69.80
C GLN A 468 159.36 152.29 70.61
N VAL A 469 159.44 151.13 69.96
CA VAL A 469 160.01 149.86 70.45
C VAL A 469 160.54 149.17 69.19
N GLY A 470 161.85 149.04 68.94
CA GLY A 470 163.00 149.43 69.75
C GLY A 470 163.29 148.42 70.86
N GLU A 471 164.04 147.35 70.53
CA GLU A 471 164.24 146.12 71.32
C GLU A 471 162.96 145.24 71.36
N LEU A 472 162.81 144.11 70.66
CA LEU A 472 163.69 143.17 69.95
C LEU A 472 162.83 142.48 68.84
N LEU A 473 163.28 142.14 67.63
CA LEU A 473 164.64 141.97 67.08
C LEU A 473 164.73 142.52 65.65
N ASP A 474 165.89 143.08 65.33
CA ASP A 474 166.27 143.58 64.01
C ASP A 474 167.22 142.58 63.30
N GLY A 475 167.36 142.70 61.98
CA GLY A 475 168.15 141.83 61.09
C GLY A 475 167.28 140.82 60.33
N VAL A 476 167.31 140.72 58.99
CA VAL A 476 168.35 141.14 58.04
C VAL A 476 167.74 141.67 56.73
N THR A 477 167.92 142.97 56.54
CA THR A 477 168.40 143.66 55.33
C THR A 477 168.87 142.85 54.11
N ILE A 478 168.59 143.39 52.91
CA ILE A 478 169.56 143.54 51.81
C ILE A 478 170.32 142.25 51.39
N GLU A 479 169.60 141.27 50.84
CA GLU A 479 170.19 140.36 49.86
C GLU A 479 169.11 139.82 48.90
N HIS A 480 169.52 139.21 47.78
CA HIS A 480 168.66 138.49 46.82
C HIS A 480 167.85 139.27 45.79
N VAL A 481 167.79 140.61 45.81
CA VAL A 481 167.68 141.35 44.51
C VAL A 481 168.92 141.07 43.64
N LYS A 482 170.06 140.74 44.28
CA LYS A 482 171.24 140.15 43.62
C LYS A 482 171.09 138.67 43.19
N ARG A 483 170.00 137.95 43.52
CA ARG A 483 169.83 136.54 43.11
C ARG A 483 169.20 136.37 41.74
N LEU A 484 168.59 137.42 41.19
CA LEU A 484 168.19 137.43 39.78
C LEU A 484 169.44 137.53 38.89
N ASP A 485 170.43 138.36 39.24
CA ASP A 485 171.70 138.42 38.51
C ASP A 485 172.61 137.19 38.77
N ALA A 486 172.52 136.54 39.94
CA ALA A 486 173.40 135.42 40.31
C ALA A 486 172.92 134.01 39.89
N ILE A 487 171.78 133.88 39.19
CA ILE A 487 171.30 132.58 38.65
C ILE A 487 171.37 132.52 37.12
N ASP A 488 171.46 133.66 36.44
CA ASP A 488 171.91 133.69 35.03
C ASP A 488 173.32 133.06 34.90
N GLU A 489 174.18 133.26 35.91
CA GLU A 489 175.47 132.58 36.07
C GLU A 489 175.35 131.04 36.33
N ARG A 490 174.26 130.58 36.97
CA ARG A 490 174.04 129.15 37.29
C ARG A 490 173.41 128.35 36.16
N LEU A 491 172.75 129.00 35.20
CA LEU A 491 172.38 128.36 33.93
C LEU A 491 173.62 127.90 33.14
N SER A 492 174.77 128.56 33.33
CA SER A 492 176.05 128.18 32.71
C SER A 492 176.80 127.04 33.44
N THR A 493 176.60 126.86 34.75
CA THR A 493 177.32 125.85 35.54
C THR A 493 176.56 124.54 35.76
N ALA A 494 175.22 124.55 35.84
CA ALA A 494 174.46 123.32 36.12
C ALA A 494 174.39 122.36 34.91
N ALA A 495 174.53 122.86 33.68
CA ALA A 495 174.62 122.04 32.48
C ALA A 495 175.99 121.35 32.30
N THR A 496 177.02 121.84 33.00
CA THR A 496 178.38 121.28 33.01
C THR A 496 178.68 120.48 34.27
N THR A 497 177.95 120.69 35.37
CA THR A 497 178.02 119.80 36.52
C THR A 497 177.16 118.55 36.35
N LEU A 498 177.88 117.46 36.09
CA LEU A 498 177.72 116.21 36.85
C LEU A 498 176.36 115.48 36.66
N ALA A 499 176.20 114.60 35.67
CA ALA A 499 177.21 113.81 34.93
C ALA A 499 178.15 112.95 35.80
N GLU A 500 178.14 113.09 37.13
CA GLU A 500 178.79 112.17 38.09
C GLU A 500 177.77 111.29 38.85
N ILE A 501 176.45 111.55 38.73
CA ILE A 501 175.42 110.73 39.40
C ILE A 501 174.18 110.53 38.51
N VAL A 502 173.95 109.44 37.76
CA VAL A 502 174.82 108.37 37.20
C VAL A 502 175.34 107.25 38.13
N GLN A 503 175.37 107.41 39.47
CA GLN A 503 176.04 106.45 40.36
C GLN A 503 175.24 106.01 41.61
N ALA A 504 173.96 106.39 41.74
CA ALA A 504 173.18 106.14 42.96
C ALA A 504 171.74 105.60 42.75
N ARG A 505 171.61 104.52 41.97
CA ARG A 505 170.56 103.46 42.03
C ARG A 505 169.06 103.76 41.74
N PRO A 506 168.30 102.73 41.30
CA PRO A 506 166.83 102.64 41.35
C PRO A 506 166.33 101.78 42.54
N ASP A 507 165.00 101.72 42.76
CA ASP A 507 164.21 100.46 42.77
C ASP A 507 162.74 100.64 43.24
N ARG A 508 161.93 99.61 42.92
CA ARG A 508 160.66 99.21 43.55
C ARG A 508 159.36 100.00 43.30
N ASP A 509 158.63 99.50 42.30
CA ASP A 509 157.26 98.94 42.40
C ASP A 509 156.18 99.70 41.59
N GLU A 510 155.83 99.40 40.32
CA GLU A 510 156.24 98.36 39.34
C GLU A 510 156.25 96.89 39.80
N VAL A 511 155.65 96.58 40.96
CA VAL A 511 155.54 95.20 41.48
C VAL A 511 154.12 94.86 41.92
N SER A 512 153.26 95.82 42.28
CA SER A 512 151.87 95.49 42.64
C SER A 512 150.92 95.26 41.46
N GLU A 513 151.47 95.06 40.26
CA GLU A 513 150.82 94.26 39.20
C GLU A 513 150.64 92.78 39.63
N THR A 514 151.36 92.34 40.68
CA THR A 514 151.33 90.96 41.21
C THR A 514 150.21 90.64 42.20
N VAL A 515 149.52 91.62 42.81
CA VAL A 515 148.58 91.34 43.93
C VAL A 515 147.16 91.02 43.46
N THR A 516 146.72 91.52 42.31
CA THR A 516 145.39 91.17 41.76
C THR A 516 145.36 89.80 41.06
N GLY A 517 146.51 89.17 40.82
CA GLY A 517 146.61 87.75 40.47
C GLY A 517 146.36 86.79 41.64
N ILE A 518 146.07 87.30 42.85
CA ILE A 518 146.00 86.52 44.10
C ILE A 518 144.56 86.44 44.67
N VAL A 519 143.59 87.17 44.13
CA VAL A 519 142.19 87.12 44.65
C VAL A 519 141.36 85.99 44.04
N GLU A 520 141.68 85.56 42.82
CA GLU A 520 141.02 84.43 42.15
C GLU A 520 141.19 83.07 42.88
N PRO A 521 142.33 82.74 43.53
CA PRO A 521 142.41 81.55 44.40
C PRO A 521 141.60 81.64 45.71
N ALA A 522 141.02 82.78 46.08
CA ALA A 522 140.25 82.91 47.34
C ALA A 522 138.92 82.12 47.33
N THR A 523 138.31 81.91 46.16
CA THR A 523 137.13 81.03 46.02
C THR A 523 137.49 79.54 46.15
N SER A 524 138.75 79.17 45.83
CA SER A 524 139.31 77.84 46.11
C SER A 524 139.64 77.62 47.59
N ASP A 525 139.92 78.69 48.34
CA ASP A 525 140.14 78.63 49.79
C ASP A 525 138.81 78.54 50.55
N LEU A 526 137.76 79.20 50.06
CA LEU A 526 136.41 79.11 50.63
C LEU A 526 135.83 77.69 50.59
N THR A 527 136.12 76.93 49.52
CA THR A 527 135.72 75.52 49.40
C THR A 527 136.52 74.58 50.30
N LYS A 528 137.75 74.92 50.69
CA LYS A 528 138.53 74.20 51.72
C LYS A 528 138.15 74.62 53.15
N ARG A 529 137.75 75.87 53.36
CA ARG A 529 137.26 76.35 54.66
C ARG A 529 135.91 75.74 55.05
N LEU A 530 135.08 75.36 54.08
CA LEU A 530 133.87 74.58 54.36
C LEU A 530 134.17 73.20 54.97
N SER A 531 135.22 72.49 54.53
CA SER A 531 135.62 71.22 55.17
C SER A 531 136.32 71.40 56.53
N ALA A 532 136.94 72.55 56.80
CA ALA A 532 137.52 72.87 58.10
C ALA A 532 136.48 73.40 59.12
N LEU A 533 135.34 73.93 58.64
CA LEU A 533 134.22 74.30 59.51
C LEU A 533 133.56 73.05 60.12
N GLU A 534 133.59 71.93 59.39
CA GLU A 534 133.07 70.61 59.80
C GLU A 534 133.86 70.03 60.99
N GLU A 535 135.19 70.24 61.05
CA GLU A 535 136.02 69.88 62.22
C GLU A 535 135.87 70.86 63.41
N THR A 536 135.64 72.14 63.15
CA THR A 536 135.60 73.16 64.23
C THR A 536 134.24 73.30 64.91
N MET A 537 133.13 72.92 64.28
CA MET A 537 131.86 72.69 65.00
C MET A 537 131.96 71.52 65.99
N LEU A 538 132.84 70.55 65.74
CA LEU A 538 133.16 69.47 66.67
C LEU A 538 133.91 69.97 67.93
N ALA A 539 134.70 71.03 67.81
CA ALA A 539 135.32 71.72 68.96
C ALA A 539 134.36 72.71 69.66
N LEU A 540 133.36 73.26 68.94
CA LEU A 540 132.32 74.10 69.53
C LEU A 540 131.41 73.33 70.50
N ALA A 541 131.42 71.99 70.44
CA ALA A 541 130.82 71.11 71.43
C ALA A 541 131.53 71.11 72.80
N GLU A 542 132.75 71.65 72.91
CA GLU A 542 133.57 71.59 74.13
C GLU A 542 133.54 72.89 74.96
N ALA A 543 133.33 74.06 74.34
CA ALA A 543 133.50 75.36 74.99
C ALA A 543 132.23 75.98 75.63
N LEU A 544 131.03 75.66 75.15
CA LEU A 544 129.77 76.31 75.59
C LEU A 544 129.01 75.59 76.71
N LEU A 545 129.58 74.51 77.28
CA LEU A 545 128.90 73.66 78.27
C LEU A 545 129.64 73.51 79.60
N ARG A 546 130.62 74.38 79.92
CA ARG A 546 131.04 74.61 81.31
C ARG A 546 130.84 76.05 81.78
N PRO A 547 130.37 76.23 83.02
CA PRO A 547 129.50 77.37 83.28
C PRO A 547 130.13 78.38 84.24
N SER A 548 129.52 79.57 84.28
CA SER A 548 129.22 80.38 85.49
C SER A 548 130.24 80.49 86.62
N ARG A 549 130.33 81.66 87.25
CA ARG A 549 129.93 81.86 88.67
C ARG A 549 129.96 83.35 89.06
N PRO A 550 129.31 83.72 90.18
CA PRO A 550 128.44 84.89 90.19
C PRO A 550 129.03 86.02 91.03
N LYS A 551 128.29 87.13 91.09
CA LYS A 551 128.14 88.08 92.21
C LYS A 551 127.53 89.37 91.62
N ASP A 552 126.23 89.62 91.78
CA ASP A 552 125.20 88.85 92.53
C ASP A 552 123.92 88.71 91.71
#